data_AF-A0A653C1X9-F1
#
_entry.id   AF-A0A653C1X9-F1
#
_cell.length_a   1.000
_cell.length_b   1.000
_cell.length_c   1.000
_cell.angle_alpha   90.00
_cell.angle_beta   90.00
_cell.angle_gamma   90.00
#
_symmetry.space_group_name_H-M   'P 1'
#
loop_
_entity.id
_entity.type
_entity.pdbx_description
1 polymer ?
#
loop_
_entity_poly.entity_id
_entity_poly.type
_entity_poly.pdbx_seq_one_letter_code
_entity_poly.pdbx_strand_id
1 'polypeptide(L)'
;MMILSVIAITFVVKSCLCFQPIINNTLDYNVTYSFNITNDIERILGFHDSNINNTNIDVPPTIWISSNASISTPLMIVARQPKRMLSWQLPMVVESESGEKTFQTVSRTLCHDIIGHTRLGFTQPDIGPLVSVSTASPENVEFSIRVSYQDFFYLDHQISYNFNITPSEPRYFYYNFTPNALLKEDSNYETVILEVNSDDEICMTVSIQNVSCPVFDTNQDVTFRGFYETVNKKGGITIPKYKFPYGFYVVFVAKPDDFQCSSFTGFQSNNVERIKNISLIIKPSITYSEYVRAIFMTLAAIGAFYVVFGLSYFLCSVRGYVPRQMAYAPNNFPSIPSSRVVKTKTEHPSTSIGTSNIR
;
A
#
# COMPACT_ATOMS: atom_id res chain seq x y z
N MET A 1 -41.73 81.95 21.38
CA MET A 1 -40.37 81.43 21.13
C MET A 1 -40.26 80.04 21.75
N MET A 2 -40.38 78.97 20.96
CA MET A 2 -40.08 77.61 21.41
C MET A 2 -39.81 76.77 20.15
N ILE A 3 -38.67 76.09 20.11
CA ILE A 3 -38.19 75.35 18.92
C ILE A 3 -38.43 73.86 19.18
N LEU A 4 -39.30 73.24 18.39
CA LEU A 4 -39.51 71.80 18.44
C LEU A 4 -38.56 71.12 17.45
N SER A 5 -37.44 70.61 17.96
CA SER A 5 -36.49 69.82 17.16
C SER A 5 -37.04 68.40 16.95
N VAL A 6 -37.42 68.07 15.72
CA VAL A 6 -37.79 66.71 15.33
C VAL A 6 -36.53 65.98 14.89
N ILE A 7 -35.96 65.18 15.78
CA ILE A 7 -34.79 64.35 15.48
C ILE A 7 -35.25 63.15 14.65
N ALA A 8 -35.01 63.22 13.34
CA ALA A 8 -35.23 62.10 12.43
C ALA A 8 -34.16 61.01 12.68
N ILE A 9 -34.51 60.00 13.47
CA ILE A 9 -33.66 58.81 13.68
C ILE A 9 -33.69 57.98 12.41
N THR A 10 -32.72 58.20 11.53
CA THR A 10 -32.46 57.35 10.37
C THR A 10 -31.95 56.00 10.86
N PHE A 11 -32.87 55.03 10.99
CA PHE A 11 -32.52 53.62 11.14
C PHE A 11 -31.80 53.15 9.87
N VAL A 12 -30.48 53.32 9.85
CA VAL A 12 -29.60 52.62 8.91
C VAL A 12 -29.64 51.15 9.29
N VAL A 13 -30.62 50.44 8.75
CA VAL A 13 -30.62 48.97 8.67
C VAL A 13 -29.43 48.62 7.78
N LYS A 14 -28.25 48.52 8.40
CA LYS A 14 -27.03 48.09 7.75
C LYS A 14 -27.24 46.62 7.40
N SER A 15 -27.71 46.38 6.18
CA SER A 15 -27.93 45.04 5.64
C SER A 15 -26.72 44.19 5.96
N CYS A 16 -26.88 43.21 6.85
CA CYS A 16 -25.86 42.21 7.02
C CYS A 16 -25.74 41.51 5.66
N LEU A 17 -24.53 41.38 5.14
CA LEU A 17 -24.25 40.49 4.02
C LEU A 17 -24.36 39.07 4.57
N CYS A 18 -25.60 38.63 4.78
CA CYS A 18 -25.94 37.29 5.20
C CYS A 18 -25.52 36.35 4.08
N PHE A 19 -24.45 35.61 4.35
CA PHE A 19 -24.02 34.42 3.64
C PHE A 19 -25.23 33.57 3.26
N GLN A 20 -25.48 33.38 1.95
CA GLN A 20 -26.72 32.76 1.47
C GLN A 20 -26.50 31.28 1.13
N PRO A 21 -27.06 30.34 1.91
CA PRO A 21 -27.04 28.93 1.56
C PRO A 21 -28.05 28.64 0.44
N ILE A 22 -27.55 28.34 -0.75
CA ILE A 22 -28.35 27.83 -1.87
C ILE A 22 -28.44 26.31 -1.74
N ILE A 23 -29.67 25.78 -1.63
CA ILE A 23 -29.93 24.38 -1.31
C ILE A 23 -30.51 23.65 -2.53
N ASN A 24 -29.84 22.59 -2.97
CA ASN A 24 -30.23 21.73 -4.09
C ASN A 24 -30.39 20.28 -3.59
N ASN A 25 -31.56 19.93 -3.06
CA ASN A 25 -31.82 18.65 -2.36
C ASN A 25 -32.32 17.49 -3.26
N THR A 26 -32.23 17.62 -4.58
CA THR A 26 -32.75 16.63 -5.54
C THR A 26 -31.76 16.45 -6.70
N LEU A 27 -30.53 16.05 -6.38
CA LEU A 27 -29.52 15.69 -7.37
C LEU A 27 -29.41 14.16 -7.50
N ASP A 28 -29.31 13.68 -8.73
CA ASP A 28 -29.22 12.25 -9.04
C ASP A 28 -27.76 11.75 -8.99
N TYR A 29 -27.59 10.47 -8.68
CA TYR A 29 -26.31 9.78 -8.81
C TYR A 29 -25.93 9.58 -10.28
N ASN A 30 -24.63 9.45 -10.53
CA ASN A 30 -23.97 9.31 -11.83
C ASN A 30 -24.11 10.51 -12.80
N VAL A 31 -24.84 11.56 -12.42
CA VAL A 31 -24.94 12.83 -13.16
C VAL A 31 -23.87 13.81 -12.69
N THR A 32 -23.18 14.46 -13.64
CA THR A 32 -22.26 15.58 -13.33
C THR A 32 -23.03 16.89 -13.38
N TYR A 33 -22.93 17.69 -12.32
CA TYR A 33 -23.51 19.03 -12.24
C TYR A 33 -22.40 20.08 -12.12
N SER A 34 -22.52 21.19 -12.86
CA SER A 34 -21.55 22.29 -12.87
C SER A 34 -22.17 23.56 -12.29
N PHE A 35 -21.43 24.25 -11.43
CA PHE A 35 -21.91 25.43 -10.69
C PHE A 35 -20.81 26.49 -10.54
N ASN A 36 -21.25 27.76 -10.49
CA ASN A 36 -20.38 28.88 -10.12
C ASN A 36 -20.63 29.29 -8.66
N ILE A 37 -19.57 29.72 -7.96
CA ILE A 37 -19.61 30.10 -6.55
C ILE A 37 -18.62 31.22 -6.22
N THR A 38 -18.96 31.98 -5.19
CA THR A 38 -18.31 33.22 -4.71
C THR A 38 -18.42 33.28 -3.18
N ASN A 39 -17.68 34.18 -2.54
CA ASN A 39 -17.55 34.27 -1.08
C ASN A 39 -18.82 34.68 -0.30
N ASP A 40 -19.89 35.08 -0.99
CA ASP A 40 -21.22 35.37 -0.43
C ASP A 40 -22.17 34.15 -0.42
N ILE A 41 -21.81 33.05 -1.10
CA ILE A 41 -22.66 31.88 -1.34
C ILE A 41 -22.04 30.61 -0.74
N GLU A 42 -22.84 29.84 -0.01
CA GLU A 42 -22.62 28.40 0.19
C GLU A 42 -23.58 27.61 -0.71
N ARG A 43 -23.10 26.55 -1.36
CA ARG A 43 -23.97 25.60 -2.05
C ARG A 43 -24.06 24.32 -1.24
N ILE A 44 -25.28 23.93 -0.88
CA ILE A 44 -25.58 22.70 -0.14
C ILE A 44 -26.31 21.75 -1.10
N LEU A 45 -25.63 20.67 -1.47
CA LEU A 45 -26.03 19.75 -2.52
C LEU A 45 -26.43 18.41 -1.90
N GLY A 46 -27.73 18.10 -1.91
CA GLY A 46 -28.29 16.83 -1.43
C GLY A 46 -28.53 15.87 -2.58
N PHE A 47 -27.85 14.73 -2.54
CA PHE A 47 -27.99 13.68 -3.53
C PHE A 47 -28.99 12.60 -3.08
N HIS A 48 -29.76 12.06 -4.02
CA HIS A 48 -30.71 10.97 -3.79
C HIS A 48 -30.34 9.74 -4.62
N ASP A 49 -30.41 8.57 -3.98
CA ASP A 49 -30.17 7.28 -4.62
C ASP A 49 -31.47 6.74 -5.22
N SER A 50 -31.55 6.77 -6.55
CA SER A 50 -32.68 6.27 -7.33
C SER A 50 -32.60 4.78 -7.66
N ASN A 51 -31.53 4.08 -7.28
CA ASN A 51 -31.27 2.66 -7.58
C ASN A 51 -31.52 1.70 -6.40
N ILE A 52 -31.71 2.20 -5.17
CA ILE A 52 -32.11 1.41 -3.97
C ILE A 52 -33.16 0.32 -4.29
N ASN A 53 -34.15 0.65 -5.14
CA ASN A 53 -35.26 -0.25 -5.48
C ASN A 53 -34.89 -1.41 -6.44
N ASN A 54 -33.74 -1.36 -7.12
CA ASN A 54 -33.35 -2.31 -8.17
C ASN A 54 -32.16 -3.22 -7.78
N THR A 55 -31.29 -2.80 -6.85
CA THR A 55 -30.09 -3.54 -6.48
C THR A 55 -29.89 -3.61 -4.97
N ASN A 56 -30.03 -4.83 -4.40
CA ASN A 56 -29.74 -5.14 -2.98
C ASN A 56 -28.23 -5.11 -2.63
N ILE A 57 -27.44 -4.22 -3.23
CA ILE A 57 -26.00 -4.11 -3.04
C ILE A 57 -25.71 -2.75 -2.42
N ASP A 58 -25.41 -2.75 -1.13
CA ASP A 58 -25.11 -1.58 -0.32
C ASP A 58 -23.67 -1.11 -0.61
N VAL A 59 -23.49 -0.03 -1.37
CA VAL A 59 -22.18 0.42 -1.88
C VAL A 59 -21.93 1.88 -1.48
N PRO A 60 -20.74 2.23 -0.95
CA PRO A 60 -20.43 3.61 -0.64
C PRO A 60 -20.54 4.54 -1.86
N PRO A 61 -21.11 5.75 -1.67
CA PRO A 61 -21.01 6.80 -2.66
C PRO A 61 -19.58 7.38 -2.68
N THR A 62 -19.03 7.54 -3.87
CA THR A 62 -17.78 8.24 -4.16
C THR A 62 -18.12 9.63 -4.73
N ILE A 63 -17.56 10.67 -4.13
CA ILE A 63 -17.73 12.06 -4.58
C ILE A 63 -16.52 12.44 -5.42
N TRP A 64 -16.76 12.64 -6.71
CA TRP A 64 -15.82 13.25 -7.64
C TRP A 64 -16.13 14.75 -7.76
N ILE A 65 -15.10 15.59 -7.63
CA ILE A 65 -15.22 17.04 -7.79
C ILE A 65 -13.96 17.64 -8.43
N SER A 66 -14.17 18.59 -9.34
CA SER A 66 -13.12 19.32 -10.05
C SER A 66 -13.43 20.82 -10.08
N SER A 67 -12.43 21.70 -10.03
CA SER A 67 -12.61 23.15 -9.96
C SER A 67 -11.43 23.94 -10.55
N ASN A 68 -11.67 25.19 -10.93
CA ASN A 68 -10.63 26.14 -11.35
C ASN A 68 -10.09 27.02 -10.21
N ALA A 69 -10.36 26.67 -8.95
CA ALA A 69 -9.99 27.45 -7.77
C ALA A 69 -8.47 27.71 -7.64
N SER A 70 -8.12 28.79 -6.93
CA SER A 70 -6.73 29.14 -6.59
C SER A 70 -6.35 28.59 -5.21
N ILE A 71 -5.06 28.25 -5.02
CA ILE A 71 -4.48 27.87 -3.73
C ILE A 71 -4.70 28.99 -2.67
N SER A 72 -4.73 30.26 -3.10
CA SER A 72 -4.95 31.43 -2.22
C SER A 72 -6.37 31.55 -1.67
N THR A 73 -7.35 31.01 -2.39
CA THR A 73 -8.79 31.16 -2.16
C THR A 73 -9.49 29.86 -2.56
N PRO A 74 -9.18 28.75 -1.86
CA PRO A 74 -9.59 27.42 -2.29
C PRO A 74 -11.11 27.26 -2.26
N LEU A 75 -11.58 26.27 -3.01
CA LEU A 75 -12.90 25.70 -2.83
C LEU A 75 -12.83 24.76 -1.62
N MET A 76 -13.71 24.94 -0.65
CA MET A 76 -13.83 24.10 0.55
C MET A 76 -15.02 23.15 0.38
N ILE A 77 -14.80 21.86 0.60
CA ILE A 77 -15.80 20.80 0.44
C ILE A 77 -16.03 20.13 1.80
N VAL A 78 -17.29 19.98 2.20
CA VAL A 78 -17.69 19.22 3.40
C VAL A 78 -18.83 18.27 3.04
N ALA A 79 -18.49 16.98 2.89
CA ALA A 79 -19.45 15.91 2.67
C ALA A 79 -19.96 15.35 4.00
N ARG A 80 -21.28 15.30 4.17
CA ARG A 80 -21.94 14.82 5.40
C ARG A 80 -22.79 13.58 5.11
N GLN A 81 -22.64 12.57 5.96
CA GLN A 81 -23.49 11.38 6.06
C GLN A 81 -24.23 11.41 7.42
N PRO A 82 -25.32 10.64 7.61
CA PRO A 82 -26.13 10.68 8.84
C PRO A 82 -25.41 10.44 10.18
N LYS A 83 -24.16 9.93 10.16
CA LYS A 83 -23.36 9.65 11.37
C LYS A 83 -21.91 10.21 11.31
N ARG A 84 -21.47 10.74 10.17
CA ARG A 84 -20.04 11.03 9.88
C ARG A 84 -19.90 12.19 8.89
N MET A 85 -18.74 12.84 8.86
CA MET A 85 -18.41 13.86 7.86
C MET A 85 -16.97 13.68 7.37
N LEU A 86 -16.71 14.12 6.14
CA LEU A 86 -15.38 14.24 5.53
C LEU A 86 -15.25 15.63 4.90
N SER A 87 -14.06 16.21 4.96
CA SER A 87 -13.78 17.54 4.40
C SER A 87 -12.44 17.57 3.69
N TRP A 88 -12.36 18.33 2.61
CA TRP A 88 -11.14 18.57 1.83
C TRP A 88 -11.26 19.90 1.08
N GLN A 89 -10.22 20.27 0.34
CA GLN A 89 -10.16 21.50 -0.44
C GLN A 89 -9.70 21.24 -1.87
N LEU A 90 -10.08 22.12 -2.79
CA LEU A 90 -9.53 22.21 -4.15
C LEU A 90 -8.88 23.59 -4.38
N PRO A 91 -7.69 23.66 -4.99
CA PRO A 91 -6.80 22.55 -5.33
C PRO A 91 -6.34 21.76 -4.09
N MET A 92 -6.32 20.43 -4.21
CA MET A 92 -5.76 19.56 -3.18
C MET A 92 -4.23 19.61 -3.28
N VAL A 93 -3.58 20.03 -2.21
CA VAL A 93 -2.12 19.97 -2.07
C VAL A 93 -1.76 18.63 -1.45
N VAL A 94 -0.77 17.94 -2.01
CA VAL A 94 -0.19 16.72 -1.45
C VAL A 94 1.31 16.95 -1.27
N GLU A 95 1.74 16.96 -0.01
CA GLU A 95 3.14 17.14 0.39
C GLU A 95 3.97 15.90 0.05
N SER A 96 5.26 16.09 -0.23
CA SER A 96 6.21 14.99 -0.46
C SER A 96 7.66 15.40 -0.23
N GLU A 97 8.55 14.42 -0.21
CA GLU A 97 10.00 14.65 -0.01
C GLU A 97 10.66 15.36 -1.20
N SER A 98 10.10 15.22 -2.42
CA SER A 98 10.48 16.05 -3.57
C SER A 98 9.72 17.40 -3.66
N GLY A 99 8.93 17.77 -2.65
CA GLY A 99 8.10 18.99 -2.62
C GLY A 99 6.59 18.74 -2.80
N GLU A 100 5.82 19.84 -2.80
CA GLU A 100 4.35 19.83 -2.92
C GLU A 100 3.87 19.57 -4.36
N LYS A 101 2.78 18.82 -4.50
CA LYS A 101 2.08 18.60 -5.78
C LYS A 101 0.59 18.90 -5.66
N THR A 102 0.03 19.63 -6.62
CA THR A 102 -1.34 20.15 -6.57
C THR A 102 -2.25 19.47 -7.59
N PHE A 103 -3.50 19.22 -7.20
CA PHE A 103 -4.52 18.55 -8.02
C PHE A 103 -5.82 19.35 -8.01
N GLN A 104 -6.30 19.72 -9.20
CA GLN A 104 -7.58 20.45 -9.38
C GLN A 104 -8.81 19.53 -9.42
N THR A 105 -8.60 18.21 -9.31
CA THR A 105 -9.64 17.17 -9.31
C THR A 105 -9.37 16.19 -8.19
N VAL A 106 -10.41 15.87 -7.42
CA VAL A 106 -10.39 14.96 -6.26
C VAL A 106 -11.56 14.00 -6.37
N SER A 107 -11.33 12.74 -5.99
CA SER A 107 -12.36 11.71 -5.89
C SER A 107 -12.21 10.98 -4.57
N ARG A 108 -13.22 11.01 -3.69
CA ARG A 108 -13.16 10.31 -2.39
C ARG A 108 -14.42 9.51 -2.11
N THR A 109 -14.19 8.23 -1.81
CA THR A 109 -15.21 7.28 -1.35
C THR A 109 -15.64 7.62 0.07
N LEU A 110 -16.92 7.87 0.30
CA LEU A 110 -17.43 8.14 1.64
C LEU A 110 -17.46 6.87 2.49
N CYS A 111 -17.27 7.04 3.79
CA CYS A 111 -17.07 5.90 4.69
C CYS A 111 -18.36 5.08 4.85
N HIS A 112 -18.22 3.75 4.87
CA HIS A 112 -19.33 2.80 4.86
C HIS A 112 -19.28 1.91 6.10
N ASP A 113 -20.35 1.84 6.89
CA ASP A 113 -20.33 1.23 8.22
C ASP A 113 -20.93 -0.19 8.22
N ILE A 114 -20.27 -1.11 7.51
CA ILE A 114 -20.72 -2.50 7.26
C ILE A 114 -21.17 -3.17 8.56
N ILE A 115 -20.39 -3.04 9.64
CA ILE A 115 -20.71 -3.65 10.93
C ILE A 115 -21.98 -3.01 11.54
N GLY A 116 -22.12 -1.68 11.46
CA GLY A 116 -23.32 -0.97 11.88
C GLY A 116 -24.58 -1.39 11.13
N HIS A 117 -24.50 -1.57 9.81
CA HIS A 117 -25.59 -2.05 8.98
C HIS A 117 -25.95 -3.50 9.30
N THR A 118 -24.99 -4.43 9.18
CA THR A 118 -25.26 -5.87 9.31
C THR A 118 -25.67 -6.31 10.72
N ARG A 119 -25.18 -5.66 11.80
CA ARG A 119 -25.40 -6.14 13.18
C ARG A 119 -26.43 -5.37 14.00
N LEU A 120 -26.66 -4.10 13.71
CA LEU A 120 -27.54 -3.26 14.55
C LEU A 120 -28.88 -2.93 13.88
N GLY A 121 -29.15 -3.51 12.70
CA GLY A 121 -30.40 -3.28 11.97
C GLY A 121 -30.58 -1.84 11.49
N PHE A 122 -29.50 -1.04 11.51
CA PHE A 122 -29.52 0.30 10.93
C PHE A 122 -29.55 0.17 9.41
N THR A 123 -30.73 0.31 8.81
CA THR A 123 -30.80 0.92 7.49
C THR A 123 -30.08 2.27 7.56
N GLN A 124 -29.31 2.61 6.54
CA GLN A 124 -29.05 4.03 6.29
C GLN A 124 -30.42 4.63 5.93
N PRO A 125 -30.83 5.77 6.51
CA PRO A 125 -32.01 6.47 6.01
C PRO A 125 -31.77 6.83 4.54
N ASP A 126 -32.82 6.92 3.73
CA ASP A 126 -32.83 7.01 2.25
C ASP A 126 -32.33 8.36 1.69
N ILE A 127 -31.42 8.98 2.43
CA ILE A 127 -30.84 10.30 2.29
C ILE A 127 -29.38 10.09 1.91
N GLY A 128 -29.06 10.32 0.63
CA GLY A 128 -27.68 10.31 0.14
C GLY A 128 -26.84 11.43 0.73
N PRO A 129 -25.57 11.56 0.32
CA PRO A 129 -24.65 12.51 0.93
C PRO A 129 -25.09 13.96 0.73
N LEU A 130 -24.93 14.77 1.79
CA LEU A 130 -25.16 16.21 1.77
C LEU A 130 -23.81 16.92 1.68
N VAL A 131 -23.52 17.54 0.54
CA VAL A 131 -22.22 18.17 0.24
C VAL A 131 -22.35 19.68 0.33
N SER A 132 -21.73 20.28 1.33
CA SER A 132 -21.47 21.73 1.33
C SER A 132 -20.26 22.05 0.46
N VAL A 133 -20.37 23.11 -0.31
CA VAL A 133 -19.30 23.70 -1.10
C VAL A 133 -19.30 25.22 -0.87
N SER A 134 -18.13 25.80 -0.58
CA SER A 134 -17.94 27.25 -0.37
C SER A 134 -16.54 27.70 -0.81
N THR A 135 -16.28 29.01 -0.91
CA THR A 135 -14.95 29.56 -1.17
C THR A 135 -14.77 30.91 -0.48
N ALA A 136 -13.53 31.35 -0.30
CA ALA A 136 -13.20 32.73 0.08
C ALA A 136 -13.02 33.68 -1.14
N SER A 137 -13.09 33.15 -2.37
CA SER A 137 -12.87 33.92 -3.60
C SER A 137 -13.93 35.01 -3.81
N PRO A 138 -13.54 36.28 -4.07
CA PRO A 138 -14.44 37.33 -4.55
C PRO A 138 -14.71 37.20 -6.07
N GLU A 139 -13.91 36.42 -6.79
CA GLU A 139 -14.10 36.11 -8.21
C GLU A 139 -14.86 34.79 -8.38
N ASN A 140 -15.63 34.67 -9.47
CA ASN A 140 -16.42 33.47 -9.78
C ASN A 140 -15.52 32.23 -9.94
N VAL A 141 -15.59 31.32 -8.98
CA VAL A 141 -14.99 29.97 -9.08
C VAL A 141 -16.01 29.04 -9.73
N GLU A 142 -15.59 28.28 -10.73
CA GLU A 142 -16.38 27.21 -11.34
C GLU A 142 -15.98 25.87 -10.72
N PHE A 143 -16.97 25.02 -10.44
CA PHE A 143 -16.73 23.64 -10.05
C PHE A 143 -17.75 22.69 -10.67
N SER A 144 -17.31 21.46 -10.94
CA SER A 144 -18.16 20.36 -11.40
C SER A 144 -18.09 19.21 -10.41
N ILE A 145 -19.24 18.66 -10.02
CA ILE A 145 -19.39 17.60 -9.02
C ILE A 145 -20.22 16.45 -9.58
N ARG A 146 -19.84 15.21 -9.25
CA ARG A 146 -20.59 13.98 -9.54
C ARG A 146 -20.50 13.05 -8.34
N VAL A 147 -21.63 12.51 -7.90
CA VAL A 147 -21.67 11.39 -6.94
C VAL A 147 -21.95 10.11 -7.71
N SER A 148 -21.14 9.07 -7.52
CA SER A 148 -21.34 7.75 -8.13
C SER A 148 -21.16 6.65 -7.09
N TYR A 149 -21.50 5.41 -7.42
CA TYR A 149 -21.18 4.26 -6.58
C TYR A 149 -19.68 3.91 -6.71
N GLN A 150 -19.10 3.28 -5.70
CA GLN A 150 -17.72 2.77 -5.77
C GLN A 150 -17.65 1.45 -6.56
N ASP A 151 -16.99 1.48 -7.72
CA ASP A 151 -16.73 0.29 -8.54
C ASP A 151 -16.04 -0.82 -7.72
N PHE A 152 -16.45 -2.08 -7.94
CA PHE A 152 -15.82 -3.27 -7.37
C PHE A 152 -15.65 -3.27 -5.84
N PHE A 153 -16.49 -2.53 -5.10
CA PHE A 153 -16.33 -2.36 -3.65
C PHE A 153 -16.26 -3.67 -2.86
N TYR A 154 -16.97 -4.72 -3.28
CA TYR A 154 -16.86 -6.06 -2.72
C TYR A 154 -15.86 -6.90 -3.54
N LEU A 155 -14.84 -7.43 -2.88
CA LEU A 155 -13.80 -8.28 -3.49
C LEU A 155 -14.07 -9.77 -3.24
N ASP A 156 -14.08 -10.56 -4.31
CA ASP A 156 -14.22 -12.01 -4.30
C ASP A 156 -12.88 -12.75 -4.31
N HIS A 157 -12.94 -14.04 -4.00
CA HIS A 157 -11.78 -14.94 -3.98
C HIS A 157 -11.35 -15.28 -5.42
N GLN A 158 -10.04 -15.20 -5.70
CA GLN A 158 -9.42 -15.60 -6.97
C GLN A 158 -9.87 -14.80 -8.23
N ILE A 159 -10.62 -13.70 -8.06
CA ILE A 159 -10.96 -12.76 -9.15
C ILE A 159 -9.90 -11.65 -9.24
N SER A 160 -9.55 -11.26 -10.47
CA SER A 160 -8.64 -10.14 -10.74
C SER A 160 -9.42 -8.87 -11.05
N TYR A 161 -9.16 -7.81 -10.30
CA TYR A 161 -9.82 -6.51 -10.42
C TYR A 161 -8.83 -5.48 -10.96
N ASN A 162 -9.24 -4.75 -12.01
CA ASN A 162 -8.41 -3.74 -12.66
C ASN A 162 -9.00 -2.35 -12.42
N PHE A 163 -8.22 -1.43 -11.86
CA PHE A 163 -8.64 -0.06 -11.57
C PHE A 163 -7.46 0.91 -11.62
N ASN A 164 -7.75 2.21 -11.61
CA ASN A 164 -6.76 3.27 -11.50
C ASN A 164 -6.87 4.02 -10.15
N ILE A 165 -5.77 4.63 -9.73
CA ILE A 165 -5.71 5.55 -8.59
C ILE A 165 -4.83 6.76 -8.93
N THR A 166 -5.01 7.86 -8.19
CA THR A 166 -4.07 9.00 -8.16
C THR A 166 -3.82 9.42 -6.69
N PRO A 167 -2.92 10.39 -6.41
CA PRO A 167 -2.76 10.95 -5.07
C PRO A 167 -3.98 11.77 -4.57
N SER A 168 -4.89 12.16 -5.47
CA SER A 168 -6.15 12.87 -5.19
C SER A 168 -7.41 12.02 -5.44
N GLU A 169 -7.27 10.86 -6.08
CA GLU A 169 -8.29 9.84 -6.29
C GLU A 169 -7.83 8.49 -5.70
N PRO A 170 -7.73 8.37 -4.35
CA PRO A 170 -7.52 7.09 -3.69
C PRO A 170 -8.75 6.20 -3.85
N ARG A 171 -8.57 4.87 -3.83
CA ARG A 171 -9.67 3.89 -3.82
C ARG A 171 -9.51 2.94 -2.65
N TYR A 172 -10.63 2.53 -2.05
CA TYR A 172 -10.64 1.39 -1.14
C TYR A 172 -11.78 0.42 -1.43
N PHE A 173 -11.58 -0.82 -0.99
CA PHE A 173 -12.44 -1.96 -1.24
C PHE A 173 -12.56 -2.83 0.02
N TYR A 174 -13.61 -3.62 0.12
CA TYR A 174 -13.89 -4.53 1.22
C TYR A 174 -13.69 -5.99 0.80
N TYR A 175 -12.99 -6.76 1.62
CA TYR A 175 -12.84 -8.21 1.46
C TYR A 175 -13.34 -8.94 2.71
N ASN A 176 -14.07 -10.03 2.51
CA ASN A 176 -14.56 -10.91 3.58
C ASN A 176 -14.10 -12.36 3.35
N PHE A 177 -13.69 -13.04 4.42
CA PHE A 177 -13.32 -14.46 4.40
C PHE A 177 -14.57 -15.37 4.41
N THR A 178 -15.47 -15.14 3.45
CA THR A 178 -16.85 -15.65 3.43
C THR A 178 -16.92 -17.18 3.48
N PRO A 179 -17.77 -17.80 4.34
CA PRO A 179 -17.82 -19.26 4.50
C PRO A 179 -18.07 -20.05 3.21
N ASN A 180 -18.78 -19.48 2.23
CA ASN A 180 -19.14 -20.18 1.00
C ASN A 180 -17.91 -20.51 0.12
N ALA A 181 -16.78 -19.83 0.30
CA ALA A 181 -15.52 -20.21 -0.36
C ALA A 181 -14.90 -21.50 0.20
N LEU A 182 -15.28 -21.91 1.42
CA LEU A 182 -14.82 -23.15 2.07
C LEU A 182 -15.41 -24.42 1.43
N LEU A 183 -16.27 -24.29 0.41
CA LEU A 183 -16.83 -25.40 -0.38
C LEU A 183 -15.82 -26.03 -1.37
N LYS A 184 -14.55 -25.61 -1.34
CA LYS A 184 -13.40 -26.32 -1.94
C LYS A 184 -12.51 -26.84 -0.82
N GLU A 185 -12.66 -28.13 -0.48
CA GLU A 185 -11.99 -28.79 0.66
C GLU A 185 -10.46 -28.60 0.66
N ASP A 186 -9.83 -28.57 -0.51
CA ASP A 186 -8.38 -28.44 -0.68
C ASP A 186 -7.82 -26.99 -0.59
N SER A 187 -8.51 -26.03 0.03
CA SER A 187 -8.06 -24.62 0.03
C SER A 187 -8.14 -23.88 1.36
N ASN A 188 -6.99 -23.40 1.83
CA ASN A 188 -6.86 -22.71 3.12
C ASN A 188 -7.23 -21.22 3.01
N TYR A 189 -8.47 -20.89 3.36
CA TYR A 189 -8.93 -19.49 3.50
C TYR A 189 -8.85 -18.95 4.95
N GLU A 190 -8.11 -19.60 5.86
CA GLU A 190 -7.75 -18.97 7.15
C GLU A 190 -6.67 -17.91 7.00
N THR A 191 -5.93 -17.91 5.89
CA THR A 191 -4.97 -16.89 5.51
C THR A 191 -5.04 -16.67 4.00
N VAL A 192 -5.09 -15.41 3.58
CA VAL A 192 -5.10 -15.04 2.17
C VAL A 192 -3.89 -14.21 1.80
N ILE A 193 -3.45 -14.30 0.56
CA ILE A 193 -2.40 -13.46 -0.03
C ILE A 193 -3.11 -12.45 -0.92
N LEU A 194 -3.01 -11.18 -0.56
CA LEU A 194 -3.35 -10.07 -1.43
C LEU A 194 -2.16 -9.83 -2.36
N GLU A 195 -2.35 -9.96 -3.67
CA GLU A 195 -1.31 -9.78 -4.67
C GLU A 195 -1.66 -8.58 -5.56
N VAL A 196 -0.69 -7.69 -5.74
CA VAL A 196 -0.86 -6.43 -6.47
C VAL A 196 0.17 -6.35 -7.60
N ASN A 197 -0.28 -6.09 -8.82
CA ASN A 197 0.56 -5.90 -10.00
C ASN A 197 0.22 -4.57 -10.70
N SER A 198 1.24 -3.90 -11.24
CA SER A 198 1.14 -2.67 -12.01
C SER A 198 2.33 -2.61 -12.98
N ASP A 199 2.10 -2.22 -14.23
CA ASP A 199 3.16 -2.02 -15.21
C ASP A 199 3.83 -0.63 -15.04
N ASP A 200 3.12 0.32 -14.43
CA ASP A 200 3.55 1.68 -14.15
C ASP A 200 4.59 1.76 -13.02
N GLU A 201 5.61 2.60 -13.17
CA GLU A 201 6.68 2.80 -12.17
C GLU A 201 6.31 3.76 -11.02
N ILE A 202 5.09 4.29 -11.04
CA ILE A 202 4.54 5.17 -10.00
C ILE A 202 4.45 4.42 -8.66
N CYS A 203 4.98 5.02 -7.61
CA CYS A 203 4.95 4.53 -6.25
C CYS A 203 3.56 4.68 -5.61
N MET A 204 3.16 3.73 -4.77
CA MET A 204 1.89 3.75 -4.03
C MET A 204 2.04 3.13 -2.65
N THR A 205 1.11 3.40 -1.74
CA THR A 205 0.90 2.63 -0.52
C THR A 205 -0.37 1.79 -0.66
N VAL A 206 -0.28 0.49 -0.33
CA VAL A 206 -1.44 -0.38 -0.07
C VAL A 206 -1.54 -0.63 1.44
N SER A 207 -2.73 -0.50 2.01
CA SER A 207 -2.97 -0.56 3.46
C SER A 207 -4.17 -1.43 3.80
N ILE A 208 -4.00 -2.36 4.75
CA ILE A 208 -4.98 -3.35 5.20
C ILE A 208 -5.54 -2.91 6.55
N GLN A 209 -6.75 -2.35 6.54
CA GLN A 209 -7.38 -1.69 7.69
C GLN A 209 -8.58 -2.50 8.19
N ASN A 210 -8.92 -2.33 9.48
CA ASN A 210 -10.14 -2.91 10.03
C ASN A 210 -11.39 -2.32 9.36
N VAL A 211 -12.49 -3.09 9.33
CA VAL A 211 -13.81 -2.66 8.85
C VAL A 211 -14.44 -1.69 9.86
N SER A 212 -13.90 -0.48 9.90
CA SER A 212 -14.23 0.54 10.90
C SER A 212 -13.95 1.94 10.36
N CYS A 213 -14.93 2.83 10.45
CA CYS A 213 -14.80 4.21 10.01
C CYS A 213 -14.24 5.14 11.11
N PRO A 214 -13.39 6.14 10.77
CA PRO A 214 -12.93 6.50 9.43
C PRO A 214 -11.92 5.50 8.85
N VAL A 215 -11.97 5.33 7.53
CA VAL A 215 -10.89 4.75 6.72
C VAL A 215 -9.85 5.85 6.50
N PHE A 216 -8.56 5.48 6.51
CA PHE A 216 -7.45 6.40 6.29
C PHE A 216 -6.94 6.22 4.85
N ASP A 217 -7.37 7.11 3.96
CA ASP A 217 -7.22 7.06 2.49
C ASP A 217 -6.30 8.14 1.91
N THR A 218 -5.64 8.96 2.75
CA THR A 218 -4.77 10.04 2.29
C THR A 218 -3.29 9.67 2.40
N ASN A 219 -2.43 10.39 1.67
CA ASN A 219 -0.98 10.17 1.73
C ASN A 219 -0.36 10.42 3.12
N GLN A 220 -1.00 11.24 3.96
CA GLN A 220 -0.54 11.57 5.31
C GLN A 220 -0.96 10.52 6.35
N ASP A 221 -2.09 9.83 6.18
CA ASP A 221 -2.72 9.02 7.23
C ASP A 221 -2.88 7.51 6.92
N VAL A 222 -2.76 7.08 5.66
CA VAL A 222 -2.90 5.67 5.22
C VAL A 222 -1.98 4.67 5.93
N THR A 223 -0.87 5.16 6.50
CA THR A 223 0.12 4.37 7.27
C THR A 223 -0.17 4.31 8.77
N PHE A 224 -1.10 5.14 9.31
CA PHE A 224 -1.33 5.25 10.76
C PHE A 224 -1.99 4.02 11.39
N ARG A 225 -2.61 3.14 10.60
CA ARG A 225 -3.29 1.93 11.09
C ARG A 225 -3.14 0.75 10.13
N GLY A 226 -3.25 -0.46 10.70
CA GLY A 226 -3.36 -1.70 9.94
C GLY A 226 -2.00 -2.38 9.69
N PHE A 227 -1.86 -2.98 8.53
CA PHE A 227 -0.57 -3.30 7.90
C PHE A 227 -0.48 -2.49 6.61
N TYR A 228 0.69 -2.04 6.19
CA TYR A 228 0.85 -1.41 4.88
C TYR A 228 2.16 -1.82 4.20
N GLU A 229 2.16 -1.77 2.87
CA GLU A 229 3.36 -1.89 2.04
C GLU A 229 3.43 -0.68 1.09
N THR A 230 4.63 -0.18 0.86
CA THR A 230 4.91 0.74 -0.24
C THR A 230 5.34 -0.07 -1.45
N VAL A 231 4.65 0.10 -2.58
CA VAL A 231 4.73 -0.77 -3.74
C VAL A 231 5.00 0.05 -5.00
N ASN A 232 5.95 -0.42 -5.82
CA ASN A 232 6.18 0.09 -7.17
C ASN A 232 5.36 -0.76 -8.18
N LYS A 233 5.97 -1.75 -8.85
CA LYS A 233 5.27 -2.64 -9.80
C LYS A 233 4.54 -3.82 -9.15
N LYS A 234 5.17 -4.48 -8.17
CA LYS A 234 4.63 -5.70 -7.54
C LYS A 234 4.81 -5.65 -6.02
N GLY A 235 3.80 -6.10 -5.30
CA GLY A 235 3.77 -6.22 -3.83
C GLY A 235 2.75 -7.26 -3.40
N GLY A 236 2.75 -7.66 -2.13
CA GLY A 236 1.79 -8.67 -1.69
C GLY A 236 1.80 -9.01 -0.20
N ILE A 237 0.69 -8.68 0.46
CA ILE A 237 0.51 -8.82 1.90
C ILE A 237 -0.18 -10.15 2.21
N THR A 238 0.38 -10.92 3.14
CA THR A 238 -0.25 -12.14 3.69
C THR A 238 -1.10 -11.77 4.91
N ILE A 239 -2.41 -12.07 4.85
CA ILE A 239 -3.42 -11.55 5.76
C ILE A 239 -4.19 -12.71 6.43
N PRO A 240 -4.03 -12.93 7.75
CA PRO A 240 -4.71 -14.01 8.47
C PRO A 240 -6.10 -13.60 8.99
N LYS A 241 -7.07 -14.51 8.84
CA LYS A 241 -8.49 -14.34 9.21
C LYS A 241 -8.69 -14.00 10.69
N TYR A 242 -7.87 -14.55 11.60
CA TYR A 242 -8.02 -14.29 13.04
C TYR A 242 -7.80 -12.82 13.43
N LYS A 243 -7.00 -12.06 12.66
CA LYS A 243 -6.78 -10.62 12.90
C LYS A 243 -7.91 -9.75 12.34
N PHE A 244 -8.63 -10.28 11.34
CA PHE A 244 -9.67 -9.57 10.58
C PHE A 244 -10.96 -10.42 10.50
N PRO A 245 -11.60 -10.73 11.66
CA PRO A 245 -12.69 -11.71 11.74
C PRO A 245 -14.00 -11.26 11.06
N TYR A 246 -14.11 -9.98 10.71
CA TYR A 246 -15.24 -9.38 9.97
C TYR A 246 -14.82 -8.94 8.56
N GLY A 247 -13.71 -9.49 8.04
CA GLY A 247 -13.07 -8.96 6.84
C GLY A 247 -12.18 -7.76 7.13
N PHE A 248 -11.69 -7.12 6.06
CA PHE A 248 -10.82 -5.95 6.09
C PHE A 248 -11.12 -5.00 4.92
N TYR A 249 -10.72 -3.74 5.07
CA TYR A 249 -10.56 -2.83 3.93
C TYR A 249 -9.16 -2.93 3.35
N VAL A 250 -9.08 -2.89 2.03
CA VAL A 250 -7.84 -2.66 1.28
C VAL A 250 -7.89 -1.25 0.72
N VAL A 251 -6.96 -0.40 1.13
CA VAL A 251 -6.87 1.00 0.72
C VAL A 251 -5.65 1.18 -0.19
N PHE A 252 -5.84 1.88 -1.31
CA PHE A 252 -4.80 2.15 -2.31
C PHE A 252 -4.65 3.65 -2.53
N VAL A 253 -3.43 4.16 -2.32
CA VAL A 253 -3.10 5.60 -2.41
C VAL A 253 -1.81 5.76 -3.20
N ALA A 254 -1.85 6.45 -4.34
CA ALA A 254 -0.63 6.74 -5.10
C ALA A 254 0.18 7.84 -4.41
N LYS A 255 1.51 7.72 -4.43
CA LYS A 255 2.40 8.74 -3.90
C LYS A 255 2.54 9.91 -4.90
N PRO A 256 2.61 11.17 -4.42
CA PRO A 256 2.87 12.33 -5.27
C PRO A 256 4.26 12.29 -5.94
N ASP A 257 5.27 11.72 -5.28
CA ASP A 257 6.59 11.38 -5.83
C ASP A 257 6.89 9.86 -5.77
N ASP A 258 8.09 9.45 -6.22
CA ASP A 258 8.53 8.04 -6.20
C ASP A 258 9.62 7.73 -5.16
N PHE A 259 9.94 8.68 -4.28
CA PHE A 259 11.11 8.62 -3.40
C PHE A 259 11.09 7.37 -2.50
N GLN A 260 9.94 7.02 -1.93
CA GLN A 260 9.79 5.82 -1.08
C GLN A 260 9.94 4.49 -1.85
N CYS A 261 9.96 4.51 -3.19
CA CYS A 261 10.17 3.34 -4.03
C CYS A 261 11.54 3.30 -4.73
N SER A 262 12.17 4.46 -5.00
CA SER A 262 13.42 4.57 -5.76
C SER A 262 14.60 5.13 -4.96
N SER A 263 14.36 5.74 -3.80
CA SER A 263 15.31 6.59 -3.05
C SER A 263 15.91 7.74 -3.88
N PHE A 264 15.29 8.13 -5.00
CA PHE A 264 15.82 9.13 -5.93
C PHE A 264 14.89 10.35 -6.03
N THR A 265 15.43 11.55 -5.77
CA THR A 265 14.70 12.83 -5.73
C THR A 265 14.69 13.59 -7.06
N GLY A 266 15.24 13.02 -8.14
CA GLY A 266 15.23 13.64 -9.46
C GLY A 266 13.88 13.49 -10.18
N PHE A 267 13.55 14.45 -11.06
CA PHE A 267 12.29 14.55 -11.79
C PHE A 267 11.93 13.31 -12.63
N GLN A 268 11.28 12.32 -12.01
CA GLN A 268 10.66 11.19 -12.70
C GLN A 268 9.13 11.27 -12.60
N SER A 269 8.54 12.10 -13.45
CA SER A 269 7.45 11.70 -14.36
C SER A 269 6.81 12.94 -14.98
N ASN A 270 6.68 12.95 -16.31
CA ASN A 270 5.87 13.95 -17.02
C ASN A 270 4.35 13.78 -16.76
N ASN A 271 3.94 12.71 -16.07
CA ASN A 271 2.56 12.50 -15.65
C ASN A 271 2.23 13.44 -14.48
N VAL A 272 1.64 14.59 -14.82
CA VAL A 272 1.12 15.58 -13.86
C VAL A 272 0.07 14.93 -12.95
N GLU A 273 -0.81 14.11 -13.50
CA GLU A 273 -1.96 13.51 -12.80
C GLU A 273 -1.60 12.30 -11.93
N ARG A 274 -0.41 11.71 -12.10
CA ARG A 274 0.11 10.57 -11.32
C ARG A 274 -0.84 9.35 -11.29
N ILE A 275 -1.57 9.14 -12.39
CA ILE A 275 -2.46 7.98 -12.58
C ILE A 275 -1.62 6.70 -12.61
N LYS A 276 -1.90 5.77 -11.69
CA LYS A 276 -1.35 4.41 -11.66
C LYS A 276 -2.44 3.39 -11.92
N ASN A 277 -2.21 2.48 -12.86
CA ASN A 277 -3.09 1.36 -13.18
C ASN A 277 -2.69 0.13 -12.35
N ILE A 278 -3.65 -0.53 -11.74
CA ILE A 278 -3.44 -1.63 -10.79
C ILE A 278 -4.31 -2.82 -11.19
N SER A 279 -3.72 -4.01 -11.12
CA SER A 279 -4.41 -5.29 -11.10
C SER A 279 -4.26 -5.91 -9.70
N LEU A 280 -5.38 -6.20 -9.05
CA LEU A 280 -5.49 -6.76 -7.71
C LEU A 280 -6.12 -8.15 -7.77
N ILE A 281 -5.55 -9.13 -7.10
CA ILE A 281 -6.16 -10.45 -6.90
C ILE A 281 -5.91 -10.95 -5.47
N ILE A 282 -6.92 -11.56 -4.85
CA ILE A 282 -6.82 -12.16 -3.50
C ILE A 282 -6.91 -13.68 -3.64
N LYS A 283 -5.85 -14.37 -3.21
CA LYS A 283 -5.67 -15.83 -3.34
C LYS A 283 -5.63 -16.49 -1.96
N PRO A 284 -6.06 -17.76 -1.79
CA PRO A 284 -5.76 -18.51 -0.57
C PRO A 284 -4.25 -18.67 -0.38
N SER A 285 -3.81 -18.82 0.86
CA SER A 285 -2.41 -19.20 1.16
C SER A 285 -2.18 -20.69 0.91
N ILE A 286 -0.91 -21.09 0.88
CA ILE A 286 -0.47 -22.49 0.69
C ILE A 286 -1.08 -23.38 1.78
N THR A 287 -1.57 -24.55 1.40
CA THR A 287 -2.16 -25.50 2.36
C THR A 287 -1.09 -26.17 3.24
N TYR A 288 -1.50 -26.68 4.40
CA TYR A 288 -0.59 -27.40 5.31
C TYR A 288 0.00 -28.67 4.65
N SER A 289 -0.79 -29.37 3.84
CA SER A 289 -0.35 -30.57 3.10
C SER A 289 0.68 -30.24 2.03
N GLU A 290 0.51 -29.16 1.26
CA GLU A 290 1.51 -28.66 0.31
C GLU A 290 2.79 -28.21 1.01
N TYR A 291 2.68 -27.49 2.12
CA TYR A 291 3.82 -27.02 2.91
C TYR A 291 4.65 -28.20 3.46
N VAL A 292 4.00 -29.21 4.05
CA VAL A 292 4.65 -30.43 4.52
C VAL A 292 5.29 -31.20 3.36
N ARG A 293 4.62 -31.30 2.20
CA ARG A 293 5.18 -31.92 0.99
C ARG A 293 6.43 -31.18 0.49
N ALA A 294 6.44 -29.85 0.50
CA ALA A 294 7.59 -29.03 0.13
C ALA A 294 8.79 -29.25 1.08
N ILE A 295 8.55 -29.34 2.39
CA ILE A 295 9.58 -29.69 3.39
C ILE A 295 10.18 -31.06 3.10
N PHE A 296 9.37 -32.10 2.87
CA PHE A 296 9.90 -33.44 2.56
C PHE A 296 10.71 -33.46 1.25
N MET A 297 10.27 -32.75 0.20
CA MET A 297 11.01 -32.65 -1.06
C MET A 297 12.37 -31.94 -0.90
N THR A 298 12.42 -30.84 -0.15
CA THR A 298 13.67 -30.09 0.09
C THR A 298 14.64 -30.86 0.99
N LEU A 299 14.16 -31.48 2.06
CA LEU A 299 14.97 -32.36 2.91
C LEU A 299 15.52 -33.57 2.14
N ALA A 300 14.72 -34.19 1.26
CA ALA A 300 15.17 -35.29 0.41
C ALA A 300 16.28 -34.87 -0.56
N ALA A 301 16.16 -33.69 -1.20
CA ALA A 301 17.18 -33.15 -2.09
C ALA A 301 18.50 -32.84 -1.35
N ILE A 302 18.42 -32.23 -0.17
CA ILE A 302 19.58 -31.95 0.70
C ILE A 302 20.24 -33.25 1.18
N GLY A 303 19.44 -34.23 1.61
CA GLY A 303 19.93 -35.55 2.02
C GLY A 303 20.64 -36.30 0.87
N ALA A 304 20.07 -36.27 -0.34
CA ALA A 304 20.68 -36.87 -1.52
C ALA A 304 22.03 -36.21 -1.86
N PHE A 305 22.15 -34.89 -1.75
CA PHE A 305 23.42 -34.18 -1.94
C PHE A 305 24.49 -34.65 -0.94
N TYR A 306 24.16 -34.75 0.35
CA TYR A 306 25.09 -35.26 1.36
C TYR A 306 25.49 -36.72 1.14
N VAL A 307 24.57 -37.58 0.68
CA VAL A 307 24.88 -38.98 0.34
C VAL A 307 25.83 -39.05 -0.87
N VAL A 308 25.60 -38.28 -1.93
CA VAL A 308 26.50 -38.22 -3.10
C VAL A 308 27.88 -37.65 -2.72
N PHE A 309 27.92 -36.62 -1.88
CA PHE A 309 29.18 -36.06 -1.36
C PHE A 309 29.95 -37.07 -0.49
N GLY A 310 29.28 -37.75 0.45
CA GLY A 310 29.88 -38.78 1.28
C GLY A 310 30.41 -39.98 0.48
N LEU A 311 29.63 -40.46 -0.51
CA LEU A 311 30.05 -41.54 -1.41
C LEU A 311 31.24 -41.15 -2.29
N SER A 312 31.24 -39.93 -2.86
CA SER A 312 32.37 -39.46 -3.67
C SER A 312 33.63 -39.24 -2.84
N TYR A 313 33.52 -38.67 -1.62
CA TYR A 313 34.63 -38.59 -0.67
C TYR A 313 35.20 -39.98 -0.34
N PHE A 314 34.34 -40.95 -0.03
CA PHE A 314 34.75 -42.33 0.29
C PHE A 314 35.41 -43.03 -0.91
N LEU A 315 34.85 -42.90 -2.11
CA LEU A 315 35.44 -43.48 -3.33
C LEU A 315 36.78 -42.83 -3.68
N CYS A 316 36.94 -41.53 -3.42
CA CYS A 316 38.22 -40.83 -3.59
C CYS A 316 39.25 -41.22 -2.52
N SER A 317 38.87 -41.39 -1.24
CA SER A 317 39.81 -41.81 -0.19
C SER A 317 40.29 -43.25 -0.39
N VAL A 318 39.41 -44.16 -0.81
CA VAL A 318 39.77 -45.55 -1.15
C VAL A 318 40.67 -45.61 -2.40
N ARG A 319 40.38 -44.82 -3.45
CA ARG A 319 41.24 -44.75 -4.66
C ARG A 319 42.54 -43.99 -4.45
N GLY A 320 42.62 -43.10 -3.46
CA GLY A 320 43.82 -42.35 -3.10
C GLY A 320 44.87 -43.17 -2.35
N TYR A 321 44.54 -44.34 -1.82
CA TYR A 321 45.44 -45.16 -1.00
C TYR A 321 46.42 -46.02 -1.83
N VAL A 322 47.13 -45.39 -2.77
CA VAL A 322 48.29 -46.00 -3.43
C VAL A 322 49.54 -45.64 -2.61
N PRO A 323 50.21 -46.60 -1.95
CA PRO A 323 51.46 -46.30 -1.26
C PRO A 323 52.52 -45.88 -2.29
N ARG A 324 53.10 -44.69 -2.11
CA ARG A 324 54.22 -44.21 -2.93
C ARG A 324 55.40 -45.16 -2.76
N GLN A 325 55.63 -46.05 -3.72
CA GLN A 325 56.88 -46.81 -3.77
C GLN A 325 58.03 -45.83 -4.02
N MET A 326 59.01 -45.83 -3.11
CA MET A 326 60.23 -45.06 -3.29
C MET A 326 61.06 -45.75 -4.38
N ALA A 327 61.23 -45.08 -5.52
CA ALA A 327 62.13 -45.57 -6.56
C ALA A 327 63.57 -45.54 -6.03
N TYR A 328 64.24 -46.69 -6.00
CA TYR A 328 65.65 -46.78 -5.63
C TYR A 328 66.51 -46.05 -6.67
N ALA A 329 67.33 -45.11 -6.22
CA ALA A 329 68.36 -44.52 -7.06
C ALA A 329 69.50 -45.55 -7.29
N PRO A 330 69.97 -45.76 -8.53
CA PRO A 330 71.08 -46.67 -8.81
C PRO A 330 72.42 -46.07 -8.35
N ASN A 331 73.11 -46.78 -7.45
CA ASN A 331 74.38 -46.37 -6.86
C ASN A 331 75.58 -46.53 -7.83
N ASN A 332 75.69 -45.66 -8.84
CA ASN A 332 76.88 -45.55 -9.68
C ASN A 332 78.01 -44.80 -8.97
N PHE A 333 78.68 -45.46 -8.01
CA PHE A 333 79.94 -44.97 -7.46
C PHE A 333 81.12 -45.32 -8.38
N PRO A 334 81.98 -44.37 -8.76
CA PRO A 334 83.24 -44.66 -9.45
C PRO A 334 84.24 -45.35 -8.51
N SER A 335 85.24 -46.01 -9.09
CA SER A 335 86.20 -46.86 -8.38
C SER A 335 87.11 -46.09 -7.40
N ILE A 336 87.24 -46.61 -6.18
CA ILE A 336 88.10 -46.05 -5.14
C ILE A 336 89.53 -46.62 -5.28
N PRO A 337 90.58 -45.79 -5.43
CA PRO A 337 91.96 -46.25 -5.35
C PRO A 337 92.36 -46.54 -3.90
N SER A 338 93.15 -47.61 -3.69
CA SER A 338 93.61 -48.05 -2.38
C SER A 338 94.53 -47.03 -1.69
N SER A 339 94.29 -46.75 -0.41
CA SER A 339 95.25 -46.06 0.46
C SER A 339 95.30 -46.70 1.86
N ARG A 340 96.42 -46.52 2.56
CA ARG A 340 96.87 -47.39 3.67
C ARG A 340 96.50 -46.83 5.05
N VAL A 341 96.14 -47.73 5.97
CA VAL A 341 95.76 -47.46 7.37
C VAL A 341 96.81 -46.66 8.15
N VAL A 342 96.35 -45.67 8.91
CA VAL A 342 97.01 -45.13 10.13
C VAL A 342 95.96 -44.99 11.23
N LYS A 343 96.34 -45.22 12.51
CA LYS A 343 95.46 -45.12 13.69
C LYS A 343 95.88 -43.98 14.62
N THR A 344 94.93 -43.14 15.01
CA THR A 344 94.85 -42.44 16.32
C THR A 344 93.46 -41.77 16.43
N LYS A 345 92.86 -41.40 17.57
CA LYS A 345 92.71 -41.91 18.96
C LYS A 345 92.11 -40.71 19.75
N THR A 346 90.88 -40.80 20.28
CA THR A 346 90.21 -39.81 21.18
C THR A 346 89.98 -38.39 20.55
N GLU A 347 88.96 -37.60 20.89
CA GLU A 347 88.28 -37.38 22.18
C GLU A 347 86.82 -36.84 22.03
N HIS A 348 86.08 -36.69 23.15
CA HIS A 348 84.75 -36.02 23.28
C HIS A 348 84.93 -34.54 23.74
N PRO A 349 83.90 -33.66 23.87
CA PRO A 349 82.42 -33.83 23.86
C PRO A 349 81.79 -32.98 22.70
N SER A 350 80.72 -32.16 22.73
CA SER A 350 79.70 -31.77 23.72
C SER A 350 78.38 -31.22 23.11
N THR A 351 77.25 -31.72 23.62
CA THR A 351 75.98 -31.04 24.01
C THR A 351 75.62 -29.64 23.48
N SER A 352 74.43 -29.50 22.86
CA SER A 352 73.41 -28.48 23.24
C SER A 352 72.02 -28.82 22.66
N ILE A 353 70.95 -28.28 23.28
CA ILE A 353 69.53 -28.49 22.94
C ILE A 353 68.88 -27.12 22.71
N GLY A 354 67.92 -27.01 21.79
CA GLY A 354 67.10 -25.81 21.59
C GLY A 354 65.69 -26.15 21.07
N THR A 355 64.66 -25.57 21.69
CA THR A 355 63.23 -25.81 21.40
C THR A 355 62.45 -24.48 21.37
N SER A 356 61.15 -24.54 21.03
CA SER A 356 60.17 -23.42 21.10
C SER A 356 60.33 -22.34 20.00
N ASN A 357 59.33 -21.54 19.60
CA ASN A 357 57.89 -21.41 19.92
C ASN A 357 57.18 -20.96 18.61
N ILE A 358 55.96 -21.41 18.27
CA ILE A 358 54.66 -20.83 18.68
C ILE A 358 54.60 -19.30 18.68
N ARG A 359 53.89 -18.75 17.69
CA ARG A 359 52.91 -17.66 17.89
C ARG A 359 51.78 -17.79 16.87
#